data_AF-A0A934X6R7-F1
#
_entry.id   AF-A0A934X6R7-F1
#
_cell.length_a   1.000
_cell.length_b   1.000
_cell.length_c   1.000
_cell.angle_alpha   90.00
_cell.angle_beta   90.00
_cell.angle_gamma   90.00
#
_symmetry.space_group_name_H-M   'P 1'
#
loop_
_entity.id
_entity.type
_entity.pdbx_description
1 polymer ?
#
loop_
_entity_poly.entity_id
_entity_poly.type
_entity_poly.pdbx_seq_one_letter_code
_entity_poly.pdbx_strand_id
1 'polypeptide(L)'
;MRPGRWRSAAGVVEWLDALPRSLVDQAAAFDTVTGTGFFSGSAAKHIEKRLGRLGVTVLARSSFLVSATPGPLADGELARAEAWGASLG
;
A
#
# COMPACT_ATOMS: atom_id res chain seq x y z
N MET A 1 29.93 -15.55 16.70
CA MET A 1 29.12 -14.36 16.41
C MET A 1 28.81 -14.38 14.92
N ARG A 2 27.55 -14.52 14.50
CA ARG A 2 27.14 -14.55 13.08
C ARG A 2 26.31 -13.29 12.78
N PRO A 3 26.47 -12.65 11.61
CA PRO A 3 25.83 -11.37 11.34
C PRO A 3 24.31 -11.52 11.31
N GLY A 4 23.62 -10.55 11.92
CA GLY A 4 22.17 -10.53 12.06
C GLY A 4 21.49 -10.50 10.71
N ARG A 5 20.82 -11.60 10.37
CA ARG A 5 19.73 -11.61 9.39
C ARG A 5 18.70 -10.59 9.89
N TRP A 6 18.52 -9.48 9.20
CA TRP A 6 17.26 -8.75 9.29
C TRP A 6 16.19 -9.73 8.81
N ARG A 7 15.58 -10.51 9.73
CA ARG A 7 14.21 -10.96 9.49
C ARG A 7 13.45 -9.65 9.59
N SER A 8 13.07 -9.07 8.46
CA SER A 8 12.26 -7.87 8.39
C SER A 8 11.20 -7.96 9.48
N ALA A 9 11.20 -7.02 10.41
CA ALA A 9 10.08 -6.83 11.32
C ALA A 9 8.82 -6.80 10.44
N ALA A 10 7.88 -7.70 10.71
CA ALA A 10 6.59 -7.93 10.03
C ALA A 10 6.32 -7.10 8.75
N GLY A 11 6.06 -7.77 7.61
CA GLY A 11 5.55 -7.07 6.43
C GLY A 11 4.26 -6.30 6.75
N VAL A 12 3.88 -5.35 5.88
CA VAL A 12 2.74 -4.46 6.14
C VAL A 12 1.48 -5.25 6.49
N VAL A 13 1.25 -6.39 5.85
CA VAL A 13 0.12 -7.26 6.17
C VAL A 13 0.23 -7.82 7.59
N GLU A 14 1.37 -8.42 7.95
CA GLU A 14 1.61 -8.98 9.27
C GLU A 14 1.53 -7.91 10.38
N TRP A 15 1.93 -6.68 10.08
CA TRP A 15 1.79 -5.55 10.98
C TRP A 15 0.32 -5.12 11.16
N LEU A 16 -0.43 -5.01 10.06
CA LEU A 16 -1.87 -4.71 10.12
C LEU A 16 -2.63 -5.77 10.92
N ASP A 17 -2.28 -7.04 10.76
CA ASP A 17 -2.86 -8.17 11.49
C ASP A 17 -2.74 -8.05 13.01
N ALA A 18 -1.70 -7.36 13.49
CA ALA A 18 -1.41 -7.16 14.89
C ALA A 18 -2.06 -5.90 15.50
N LEU A 19 -2.67 -5.03 14.68
CA LEU A 19 -3.31 -3.83 15.18
C LEU A 19 -4.59 -4.15 15.97
N PRO A 20 -4.87 -3.42 17.07
CA PRO A 20 -6.14 -3.54 17.75
C PRO A 20 -7.27 -3.12 16.80
N ARG A 21 -8.40 -3.83 16.88
CA ARG A 21 -9.65 -3.39 16.25
C ARG A 21 -9.99 -2.02 16.85
N SER A 22 -10.36 -1.05 16.01
CA SER A 22 -10.67 0.36 16.37
C SER A 22 -9.51 1.35 16.52
N LEU A 23 -8.28 1.07 16.04
CA LEU A 23 -7.22 2.08 16.09
C LEU A 23 -7.55 3.33 15.25
N VAL A 24 -8.24 3.13 14.12
CA VAL A 24 -8.64 4.16 13.18
C VAL A 24 -10.01 3.82 12.60
N ASP A 25 -10.82 4.84 12.30
CA ASP A 25 -12.14 4.66 11.67
C ASP A 25 -12.04 4.59 10.15
N GLN A 26 -11.09 5.34 9.57
CA GLN A 26 -10.93 5.50 8.13
C GLN A 26 -9.47 5.36 7.71
N ALA A 27 -9.26 4.86 6.49
CA ALA A 27 -7.94 4.73 5.90
C ALA A 27 -7.97 4.89 4.37
N ALA A 28 -6.82 5.21 3.78
CA ALA A 28 -6.57 5.09 2.36
C ALA A 28 -5.31 4.25 2.15
N ALA A 29 -5.26 3.48 1.07
CA ALA A 29 -4.14 2.58 0.78
C ALA A 29 -3.56 2.82 -0.60
N PHE A 30 -2.23 2.90 -0.71
CA PHE A 30 -1.57 2.96 -2.01
C PHE A 30 -0.32 2.09 -2.06
N ASP A 31 0.09 1.73 -3.28
CA ASP A 31 1.33 1.02 -3.56
C ASP A 31 1.96 1.51 -4.87
N THR A 32 3.11 0.92 -5.22
CA THR A 32 3.71 1.06 -6.54
C THR A 32 3.72 -0.29 -7.26
N VAL A 33 3.57 -0.25 -8.58
CA VAL A 33 3.56 -1.44 -9.46
C VAL A 33 4.50 -1.23 -10.64
N THR A 34 5.15 -2.29 -11.10
CA THR A 34 6.07 -2.28 -12.27
C THR A 34 5.38 -2.62 -13.59
N GLY A 35 4.07 -2.85 -13.57
CA GLY A 35 3.26 -3.17 -14.74
C GLY A 35 1.77 -3.06 -14.44
N THR A 36 0.96 -3.03 -15.50
CA THR A 36 -0.50 -2.92 -15.44
C THR A 36 -1.23 -4.23 -15.80
N GLY A 37 -0.48 -5.32 -15.95
CA GLY A 37 -1.03 -6.62 -16.29
C GLY A 37 -1.87 -7.21 -15.15
N PHE A 38 -2.84 -8.06 -15.49
CA PHE A 38 -3.74 -8.70 -14.52
C PHE A 38 -3.03 -9.50 -13.40
N PHE A 39 -1.76 -9.87 -13.62
CA PHE A 39 -0.92 -10.61 -12.67
C PHE A 39 -0.04 -9.76 -11.76
N SER A 40 0.08 -8.44 -11.99
CA SER A 40 0.76 -7.54 -11.06
C SER A 40 -0.18 -7.20 -9.90
N GLY A 41 -0.32 -8.14 -8.98
CA GLY A 41 -1.20 -7.97 -7.82
C GLY A 41 -0.85 -6.69 -7.04
N SER A 42 -1.89 -5.96 -6.61
CA SER A 42 -1.76 -4.76 -5.80
C SER A 42 -1.66 -5.10 -4.31
N ALA A 43 -0.59 -4.66 -3.65
CA ALA A 43 -0.46 -4.65 -2.21
C ALA A 43 -1.54 -3.77 -1.56
N ALA A 44 -1.91 -2.64 -2.18
CA ALA A 44 -2.99 -1.77 -1.71
C ALA A 44 -4.33 -2.52 -1.61
N LYS A 45 -4.62 -3.43 -2.54
CA LYS A 45 -5.80 -4.31 -2.47
C LYS A 45 -5.73 -5.28 -1.29
N HIS A 46 -4.55 -5.83 -0.98
CA HIS A 46 -4.39 -6.71 0.19
C HIS A 46 -4.54 -5.94 1.51
N ILE A 47 -3.98 -4.73 1.57
CA ILE A 47 -4.12 -3.80 2.70
C ILE A 47 -5.59 -3.48 2.93
N GLU A 48 -6.33 -3.07 1.88
CA GLU A 48 -7.76 -2.77 1.94
C GLU A 48 -8.56 -3.94 2.54
N LYS A 49 -8.35 -5.16 2.00
CA LYS A 49 -9.03 -6.36 2.51
C LYS A 49 -8.74 -6.62 3.98
N ARG A 50 -7.53 -6.31 4.46
CA ARG A 50 -7.16 -6.57 5.85
C ARG A 50 -7.69 -5.51 6.81
N LEU A 51 -7.65 -4.25 6.42
CA LEU A 51 -8.26 -3.13 7.12
C LEU A 51 -9.77 -3.34 7.28
N GLY A 52 -10.47 -3.82 6.24
CA GLY A 52 -11.90 -4.15 6.33
C GLY A 52 -12.20 -5.23 7.38
N ARG A 53 -11.31 -6.22 7.58
CA ARG A 53 -11.46 -7.23 8.65
C ARG A 53 -11.26 -6.67 10.06
N LEU A 54 -10.63 -5.51 10.18
CA LEU A 54 -10.42 -4.80 11.45
C LEU A 54 -11.53 -3.77 11.74
N GLY A 55 -12.52 -3.64 10.84
CA GLY A 55 -13.61 -2.67 10.97
C GLY A 55 -13.27 -1.27 10.46
N VAL A 56 -12.15 -1.11 9.75
CA VAL A 56 -11.72 0.19 9.20
C VAL A 56 -12.41 0.43 7.86
N THR A 57 -12.97 1.63 7.67
CA THR A 57 -13.53 2.06 6.39
C THR A 57 -12.42 2.54 5.46
N VAL A 58 -12.20 1.84 4.34
CA VAL A 58 -11.19 2.27 3.36
C VAL A 58 -11.85 3.22 2.36
N LEU A 59 -11.46 4.49 2.39
CA LEU A 59 -12.04 5.56 1.56
C LEU A 59 -11.66 5.43 0.09
N ALA A 60 -10.40 5.06 -0.16
CA ALA A 60 -9.89 4.86 -1.51
C ALA A 60 -8.64 3.98 -1.50
N ARG A 61 -8.35 3.39 -2.67
CA ARG A 61 -7.05 2.81 -2.96
C ARG A 61 -6.54 3.19 -4.34
N SER A 62 -5.23 3.27 -4.50
CA SER A 62 -4.56 3.54 -5.79
C SER A 62 -3.26 2.72 -5.90
N SER A 63 -2.82 2.48 -7.14
CA SER A 63 -1.52 1.87 -7.43
C SER A 63 -0.78 2.76 -8.40
N PHE A 64 0.48 3.12 -8.13
CA PHE A 64 1.26 4.02 -8.96
C PHE A 64 2.34 3.30 -9.77
N LEU A 65 2.41 3.57 -11.06
CA LEU A 65 3.31 2.88 -11.98
C LEU A 65 4.74 3.41 -11.80
N VAL A 66 5.69 2.50 -11.67
CA VAL A 66 7.12 2.78 -11.77
C VAL A 66 7.67 2.24 -13.09
N SER A 67 8.52 3.02 -13.74
CA SER A 67 9.15 2.64 -15.03
C SER A 67 10.33 1.70 -14.85
N ALA A 68 10.90 1.64 -13.65
CA ALA A 68 11.91 0.65 -13.24
C ALA A 68 11.84 0.42 -11.72
N THR A 69 12.48 -0.66 -11.25
CA THR A 69 12.73 -0.87 -9.81
C THR A 69 14.20 -0.53 -9.53
N PRO A 70 14.52 0.43 -8.65
CA PRO A 70 13.65 1.06 -7.63
C PRO A 70 12.89 2.33 -8.07
N GLY A 71 13.05 2.80 -9.31
CA GLY A 71 12.33 3.95 -9.84
C GLY A 71 12.94 4.42 -11.16
N PRO A 72 12.39 5.47 -11.80
CA PRO A 72 11.42 6.43 -11.25
C PRO A 72 9.95 6.00 -11.39
N LEU A 73 9.04 6.82 -10.87
CA LEU A 73 7.64 6.80 -11.29
C LEU A 73 7.56 6.99 -12.81
N ALA A 74 6.57 6.36 -13.45
CA ALA A 74 6.27 6.64 -14.85
C ALA A 74 5.76 8.07 -15.02
N ASP A 75 5.87 8.61 -16.24
CA ASP A 75 5.46 9.97 -16.54
C ASP A 75 3.99 10.22 -16.15
N GLY A 76 3.74 11.34 -15.46
CA GLY A 76 2.40 11.73 -15.00
C GLY A 76 1.92 11.06 -13.71
N GLU A 77 2.58 10.00 -13.23
CA GLU A 77 2.15 9.27 -12.02
C GLU A 77 2.31 10.10 -10.74
N LEU A 78 3.29 11.01 -10.70
CA LEU A 78 3.44 11.94 -9.57
C LEU A 78 2.24 12.90 -9.48
N ALA A 79 1.89 13.55 -10.59
CA ALA A 79 0.73 14.44 -10.63
C ALA A 79 -0.58 13.68 -10.33
N ARG A 80 -0.69 12.42 -10.78
CA ARG A 80 -1.82 11.56 -10.44
C ARG A 80 -1.87 11.22 -8.95
N ALA A 81 -0.71 10.98 -8.32
CA ALA A 81 -0.62 10.73 -6.88
C ALA A 81 -1.02 11.97 -6.06
N GLU A 82 -0.59 13.15 -6.48
CA GLU A 82 -1.00 14.42 -5.86
C GLU A 82 -2.51 14.64 -5.98
N ALA A 83 -3.07 14.49 -7.19
CA ALA A 83 -4.52 14.62 -7.42
C ALA A 83 -5.33 13.58 -6.64
N TRP A 84 -4.83 12.35 -6.52
CA TRP A 84 -5.45 11.31 -5.70
C TRP A 84 -5.40 11.67 -4.21
N GLY A 85 -4.27 12.15 -3.69
CA GLY A 85 -4.16 12.57 -2.30
C GLY A 85 -5.12 13.71 -1.97
N ALA A 86 -5.22 14.70 -2.86
CA ALA A 86 -6.12 15.84 -2.73
C ALA A 86 -7.61 15.46 -2.75
N SER A 87 -7.99 14.29 -3.30
CA SER A 87 -9.39 13.85 -3.33
C SER A 87 -9.83 13.11 -2.06
N LEU A 88 -8.91 12.84 -1.12
CA LEU A 88 -9.20 12.07 0.11
C LEU A 88 -9.87 12.88 1.23
N GLY A 89 -9.90 14.21 1.12
CA GLY A 89 -10.53 15.12 2.11
C GLY A 89 -9.54 15.98 2.87
#